data_AF-A0A7X8R1E3-F1
#
_entry.id   AF-A0A7X8R1E3-F1
#
_cell.length_a   1.000
_cell.length_b   1.000
_cell.length_c   1.000
_cell.angle_alpha   90.00
_cell.angle_beta   90.00
_cell.angle_gamma   90.00
#
_symmetry.space_group_name_H-M   'P 1'
#
loop_
_entity.id
_entity.type
_entity.pdbx_description
1 polymer ?
#
loop_
_entity_poly.entity_id
_entity_poly.type
_entity_poly.pdbx_seq_one_letter_code
_entity_poly.pdbx_strand_id
1 'polypeptide(L)'
;LAERENIALEELEEYPYLSFEQGEYNSFYFSEEILSTLDRKKNVKVRDRATLFNLVIGLNGYTVSSGVISRELNGENIIAKPLLVDEYMRIGIIRQKNMPLSRYGVLYIEALQKYIKQ
;
A
#
# COMPACT_ATOMS: atom_id res chain seq x y z
N LEU A 1 -13.60 1.66 -12.80
CA LEU A 1 -13.52 1.76 -11.32
C LEU A 1 -13.08 3.15 -10.83
N ALA A 2 -12.30 3.90 -11.62
CA ALA A 2 -11.76 5.20 -11.21
C ALA A 2 -12.78 6.26 -10.74
N GLU A 3 -13.97 6.27 -11.34
CA GLU A 3 -15.04 7.21 -11.00
C GLU A 3 -15.86 6.79 -9.77
N ARG A 4 -15.64 5.60 -9.20
CA ARG A 4 -16.38 5.16 -8.00
C ARG A 4 -15.83 5.85 -6.75
N GLU A 5 -16.72 6.12 -5.79
CA GLU A 5 -16.31 6.65 -4.48
C GLU A 5 -15.63 5.58 -3.63
N ASN A 6 -16.16 4.36 -3.65
CA ASN A 6 -15.63 3.19 -2.96
C ASN A 6 -15.74 1.97 -3.89
N ILE A 7 -14.92 0.95 -3.64
CA ILE A 7 -14.86 -0.27 -4.45
C ILE A 7 -15.11 -1.49 -3.57
N ALA A 8 -15.96 -2.41 -4.00
CA ALA A 8 -16.13 -3.72 -3.37
C ALA A 8 -15.13 -4.76 -3.94
N LEU A 9 -14.82 -5.80 -3.17
CA LEU A 9 -13.86 -6.82 -3.58
C LEU A 9 -14.27 -7.56 -4.86
N GLU A 10 -15.57 -7.79 -5.03
CA GLU A 10 -16.14 -8.53 -6.17
C GLU A 10 -15.91 -7.78 -7.50
N GLU A 11 -15.87 -6.44 -7.44
CA GLU A 11 -15.61 -5.61 -8.61
C GLU A 11 -14.16 -5.70 -9.10
N LEU A 12 -13.26 -6.20 -8.24
CA LEU A 12 -11.83 -6.32 -8.52
C LEU A 12 -11.45 -7.70 -9.05
N GLU A 13 -12.37 -8.68 -9.08
CA GLU A 13 -12.10 -10.04 -9.54
C GLU A 13 -11.64 -10.10 -11.01
N GLU A 14 -12.16 -9.21 -11.85
CA GLU A 14 -11.86 -9.20 -13.29
C GLU A 14 -10.49 -8.61 -13.61
N TYR A 15 -9.90 -7.86 -12.67
CA TYR A 15 -8.65 -7.13 -12.86
C TYR A 15 -7.46 -7.94 -12.32
N PRO A 16 -6.26 -7.82 -12.94
CA PRO A 16 -5.08 -8.47 -12.40
C PRO A 16 -4.66 -7.80 -11.09
N TYR A 17 -4.46 -8.62 -10.07
CA TYR A 17 -3.88 -8.18 -8.80
C TYR A 17 -2.36 -8.22 -8.88
N LEU A 18 -1.72 -7.18 -8.36
CA LEU A 18 -0.28 -7.10 -8.23
C LEU A 18 0.10 -7.04 -6.75
N SER A 19 0.90 -8.01 -6.33
CA SER A 19 1.39 -8.13 -4.95
C SER A 19 2.90 -7.98 -4.87
N PHE A 20 3.38 -7.30 -3.84
CA PHE A 20 4.81 -7.13 -3.57
C PHE A 20 5.29 -8.15 -2.53
N GLU A 21 6.38 -8.85 -2.83
CA GLU A 21 6.94 -9.88 -1.94
C GLU A 21 8.46 -9.71 -1.81
N GLN A 22 8.95 -9.43 -0.59
CA GLN A 22 10.37 -9.26 -0.31
C GLN A 22 10.92 -10.43 0.54
N GLY A 23 11.63 -11.37 -0.10
CA GLY A 23 12.45 -12.37 0.58
C GLY A 23 11.98 -13.83 0.43
N GLU A 24 12.62 -14.72 1.20
CA GLU A 24 12.30 -16.16 1.28
C GLU A 24 11.68 -16.57 2.64
N TYR A 25 11.84 -15.74 3.68
CA TYR A 25 11.31 -15.97 5.03
C TYR A 25 9.90 -15.38 5.16
N ASN A 26 8.95 -16.06 4.51
CA ASN A 26 7.57 -15.63 4.36
C ASN A 26 6.71 -16.02 5.57
N SER A 27 6.81 -15.28 6.66
CA SER A 27 5.74 -15.32 7.64
C SER A 27 4.59 -14.41 7.19
N PHE A 28 3.35 -14.89 7.28
CA PHE A 28 2.13 -14.10 7.10
C PHE A 28 2.19 -12.74 7.82
N TYR A 29 2.87 -12.70 8.97
CA TYR A 29 3.04 -11.51 9.81
C TYR A 29 3.93 -10.40 9.21
N PHE A 30 4.64 -10.66 8.11
CA PHE A 30 5.45 -9.66 7.41
C PHE A 30 4.85 -9.23 6.07
N SER A 31 3.68 -9.77 5.70
CA SER A 31 2.99 -9.28 4.51
C SER A 31 2.53 -7.85 4.76
N GLU A 32 2.87 -6.95 3.84
CA GLU A 32 2.31 -5.61 3.83
C GLU A 32 0.82 -5.59 3.41
N GLU A 33 0.28 -6.74 2.98
CA GLU A 33 -1.05 -6.87 2.41
C GLU A 33 -2.03 -7.45 3.43
N ILE A 34 -3.09 -6.69 3.73
CA ILE A 34 -4.12 -7.11 4.70
C ILE A 34 -4.98 -8.27 4.18
N LEU A 35 -5.05 -8.44 2.85
CA LEU A 35 -5.89 -9.44 2.17
C LEU A 35 -5.04 -10.53 1.50
N SER A 36 -3.88 -10.85 2.07
CA SER A 36 -2.94 -11.84 1.52
C SER A 36 -3.47 -13.29 1.54
N THR A 37 -4.53 -13.58 2.30
CA THR A 37 -5.24 -14.87 2.31
C THR A 37 -6.35 -14.99 1.26
N LEU A 38 -6.72 -13.89 0.60
CA LEU A 38 -7.75 -13.90 -0.43
C LEU A 38 -7.18 -14.53 -1.71
N ASP A 39 -7.78 -15.62 -2.17
CA ASP A 39 -7.39 -16.23 -3.44
C ASP A 39 -7.82 -15.33 -4.60
N ARG A 40 -6.93 -15.12 -5.57
CA ARG A 40 -7.16 -14.23 -6.71
C ARG A 40 -6.84 -14.93 -8.01
N LYS A 41 -7.84 -14.97 -8.89
CA LYS A 41 -7.79 -15.65 -10.20
C LYS A 41 -6.63 -15.17 -11.09
N LYS A 42 -6.28 -13.89 -11.01
CA LYS A 42 -5.21 -13.24 -11.79
C LYS A 42 -4.25 -12.55 -10.82
N ASN A 43 -3.15 -13.20 -10.48
CA ASN A 43 -2.16 -12.66 -9.54
C ASN A 43 -0.77 -12.57 -10.18
N VAL A 44 -0.15 -11.38 -10.10
CA VAL A 44 1.23 -11.12 -10.55
C VAL A 44 2.05 -10.71 -9.34
N LYS A 45 3.04 -11.53 -8.99
CA LYS A 45 3.96 -11.26 -7.89
C LYS A 45 5.21 -10.55 -8.38
N VAL A 46 5.61 -9.50 -7.67
CA VAL A 46 6.83 -8.74 -7.99
C VAL A 46 7.73 -8.57 -6.77
N ARG A 47 9.03 -8.46 -7.02
CA ARG A 47 10.08 -8.27 -5.99
C ARG A 47 10.66 -6.86 -5.94
N ASP A 48 10.19 -5.97 -6.82
CA ASP A 48 10.61 -4.58 -6.89
C ASP A 48 9.38 -3.66 -6.97
N ARG A 49 9.38 -2.56 -6.21
CA ARG A 49 8.24 -1.65 -6.10
C ARG A 49 8.07 -0.77 -7.33
N ALA A 50 9.16 -0.34 -7.96
CA ALA A 50 9.05 0.46 -9.19
C ALA A 50 8.40 -0.38 -10.30
N THR A 51 8.76 -1.66 -10.38
CA THR A 51 8.14 -2.65 -11.27
C THR A 51 6.65 -2.83 -10.97
N LEU A 52 6.24 -2.90 -9.70
CA LEU A 52 4.83 -3.00 -9.31
C LEU A 52 4.01 -1.87 -9.96
N PHE A 53 4.44 -0.62 -9.79
CA PHE A 53 3.69 0.54 -10.29
C PHE A 53 3.62 0.59 -11.82
N ASN A 54 4.72 0.26 -12.50
CA ASN A 54 4.73 0.19 -13.96
C ASN A 54 3.76 -0.88 -14.50
N LEU A 55 3.70 -2.04 -13.84
CA LEU A 55 2.80 -3.11 -14.25
C LEU A 55 1.35 -2.84 -13.87
N VAL A 56 1.07 -2.18 -12.74
CA VAL A 56 -0.29 -1.70 -12.41
C VAL A 56 -0.84 -0.84 -13.55
N ILE A 57 -0.04 0.11 -14.06
CA ILE A 57 -0.43 0.96 -15.18
C ILE A 57 -0.57 0.14 -16.47
N GLY A 58 0.46 -0.64 -16.83
CA GLY A 58 0.52 -1.36 -18.11
C GLY A 58 -0.52 -2.48 -18.26
N LEU A 59 -0.97 -3.07 -17.16
CA LEU A 59 -1.94 -4.16 -17.15
C LEU A 59 -3.36 -3.71 -16.80
N ASN A 60 -3.57 -2.40 -16.56
CA ASN A 60 -4.79 -1.87 -15.96
C ASN A 60 -5.18 -2.68 -14.70
N GLY A 61 -4.17 -2.96 -13.89
CA GLY A 61 -4.28 -3.79 -12.70
C GLY A 61 -4.54 -2.97 -11.45
N TYR A 62 -4.53 -3.65 -10.31
CA TYR A 62 -4.68 -3.00 -9.02
C TYR A 62 -3.79 -3.66 -7.96
N THR A 63 -3.58 -2.91 -6.89
CA THR A 63 -2.95 -3.41 -5.67
C THR A 63 -3.71 -2.86 -4.46
N VAL A 64 -3.55 -3.48 -3.29
CA VAL A 64 -4.16 -3.03 -2.04
C VAL A 64 -3.05 -2.45 -1.18
N SER A 65 -3.19 -1.18 -0.78
CA SER A 65 -2.17 -0.46 0.00
C SER A 65 -2.83 0.51 0.98
N SER A 66 -2.03 1.24 1.76
CA SER A 66 -2.50 2.20 2.77
C SER A 66 -3.20 3.43 2.20
N GLY A 67 -3.21 3.59 0.87
CA GLY A 67 -3.75 4.77 0.19
C GLY A 67 -2.83 5.99 0.20
N VAL A 68 -1.67 5.91 0.88
CA VAL A 68 -0.65 6.96 0.84
C VAL A 68 0.10 6.88 -0.49
N ILE A 69 -0.25 7.76 -1.42
CA ILE A 69 0.36 7.84 -2.75
C ILE A 69 0.92 9.24 -2.96
N SER A 70 2.20 9.32 -3.35
CA SER A 70 2.77 10.57 -3.85
C SER A 70 2.47 10.71 -5.33
N ARG A 71 1.70 11.75 -5.69
CA ARG A 71 1.41 12.10 -7.10
C ARG A 71 2.68 12.53 -7.85
N GLU A 72 3.66 13.11 -7.15
CA GLU A 72 4.93 13.53 -7.74
C GLU A 72 5.75 12.34 -8.25
N LEU A 73 5.65 11.17 -7.60
CA LEU A 73 6.39 9.96 -7.97
C LEU A 73 5.62 9.06 -8.94
N ASN A 74 4.30 8.98 -8.82
CA ASN A 74 3.47 8.01 -9.56
C ASN A 74 2.67 8.64 -10.72
N GLY A 75 2.70 9.96 -10.85
CA GLY A 75 1.88 10.71 -11.81
C GLY A 75 0.38 10.64 -11.50
N GLU A 76 -0.44 11.04 -12.47
CA GLU A 76 -1.92 11.00 -12.37
C GLU A 76 -2.54 9.66 -12.82
N ASN A 77 -1.70 8.72 -13.28
CA ASN A 77 -2.16 7.44 -13.84
C ASN A 77 -2.55 6.41 -12.77
N ILE A 78 -2.23 6.68 -11.51
CA ILE A 78 -2.57 5.82 -10.38
C ILE A 78 -3.39 6.63 -9.38
N ILE A 79 -4.52 6.04 -8.98
CA ILE A 79 -5.44 6.64 -8.03
C ILE A 79 -5.68 5.68 -6.86
N ALA A 80 -5.79 6.23 -5.65
CA ALA A 80 -6.23 5.49 -4.49
C ALA A 80 -7.75 5.60 -4.34
N LYS A 81 -8.41 4.48 -4.08
CA LYS A 81 -9.84 4.43 -3.75
C LYS A 81 -10.05 3.57 -2.51
N PRO A 82 -10.95 3.96 -1.59
CA PRO A 82 -11.30 3.13 -0.45
C PRO A 82 -11.85 1.78 -0.91
N LEU A 83 -11.37 0.72 -0.27
CA LEU A 83 -11.84 -0.65 -0.45
C LEU A 83 -12.82 -0.98 0.68
N LEU A 84 -14.00 -1.48 0.33
CA LEU A 84 -15.06 -1.83 1.29
C LEU A 84 -14.76 -3.19 1.94
N VAL A 85 -13.85 -3.17 2.92
CA VAL A 85 -13.47 -4.34 3.73
C VAL A 85 -13.44 -3.95 5.21
N ASP A 86 -13.71 -4.92 6.09
CA ASP A 86 -13.65 -4.74 7.55
C ASP A 86 -12.22 -4.91 8.08
N GLU A 87 -11.28 -4.23 7.42
CA GLU A 87 -9.84 -4.37 7.65
C GLU A 87 -9.18 -2.99 7.57
N TYR A 88 -8.19 -2.74 8.43
CA TYR A 88 -7.51 -1.44 8.47
C TYR A 88 -5.99 -1.57 8.60
N MET A 89 -5.26 -0.74 7.85
CA MET A 89 -3.82 -0.56 8.00
C MET A 89 -3.53 0.49 9.07
N ARG A 90 -2.72 0.13 10.06
CA ARG A 90 -2.17 1.09 11.04
C ARG A 90 -0.70 1.37 10.73
N ILE A 91 -0.42 2.59 10.28
CA ILE A 91 0.94 3.08 10.11
C ILE A 91 1.43 3.65 11.45
N GLY A 92 2.63 3.26 11.86
CA GLY A 92 3.22 3.69 13.13
C GLY A 92 4.75 3.72 13.08
N ILE A 93 5.35 4.18 14.17
CA ILE A 93 6.80 4.29 14.31
C ILE A 93 7.26 3.34 15.40
N ILE A 94 8.29 2.54 15.11
CA ILE A 94 8.96 1.69 16.08
C ILE A 94 10.16 2.44 16.65
N ARG A 95 10.26 2.51 17.98
CA ARG A 95 11.40 3.12 18.68
C ARG A 95 11.88 2.24 19.83
N GLN A 96 13.15 2.40 20.20
CA GLN A 96 13.69 1.73 21.38
C GLN A 96 12.98 2.21 22.65
N LYS A 97 12.53 1.26 23.47
CA LYS A 97 11.89 1.55 24.76
C LYS A 97 12.86 2.33 25.66
N ASN A 98 12.34 3.36 26.35
CA ASN A 98 13.10 4.25 27.25
C ASN A 98 14.19 5.10 26.59
N MET A 99 14.26 5.14 25.25
CA MET A 99 15.14 6.07 24.56
C MET A 99 14.35 7.33 24.17
N PRO A 100 14.71 8.52 24.69
CA PRO A 100 14.11 9.76 24.22
C PRO A 100 14.48 10.00 22.76
N LEU A 101 13.56 10.62 22.01
CA LEU A 101 13.86 11.06 20.65
C LEU A 101 14.90 12.19 20.70
N SER A 102 15.84 12.16 19.77
CA SER A 102 16.71 13.32 19.56
C SER A 102 15.90 14.51 19.05
N ARG A 103 16.46 15.72 19.15
CA ARG A 103 15.86 16.92 18.54
C ARG A 103 15.48 16.68 17.07
N TYR A 104 16.34 16.01 16.31
CA TYR A 104 16.07 15.69 14.90
C TYR A 104 14.98 14.63 14.74
N GLY A 105 14.92 13.64 15.63
CA GLY A 105 13.85 12.63 15.62
C GLY A 105 12.47 13.25 15.85
N VAL A 106 12.36 14.20 16.78
CA VAL A 106 11.13 14.96 17.02
C VAL A 106 10.73 15.75 15.77
N LEU A 107 11.65 16.56 15.22
CA LEU A 107 11.41 17.36 14.02
C LEU A 107 11.00 16.52 12.80
N TYR A 108 11.62 15.34 12.63
CA TYR A 108 11.28 14.43 11.54
C TYR A 108 9.85 13.90 11.65
N ILE A 109 9.44 13.50 12.87
CA ILE A 109 8.07 13.01 13.11
C ILE A 109 7.05 14.13 12.90
N GLU A 110 7.34 15.35 13.37
CA GLU A 110 6.49 16.52 13.15
C GLU A 110 6.34 16.83 11.65
N ALA A 111 7.42 16.75 10.88
CA ALA A 111 7.39 16.93 9.43
C ALA A 111 6.53 15.87 8.74
N LEU A 112 6.67 14.59 9.12
CA LEU A 112 5.82 13.51 8.61
C LEU A 112 4.35 13.73 8.95
N GLN A 113 4.03 14.09 10.18
CA GLN A 113 2.64 14.36 10.60
C GLN A 113 2.03 15.54 9.84
N LYS A 114 2.82 16.56 9.52
CA LYS A 114 2.37 17.69 8.70
C LYS A 114 2.11 17.27 7.25
N TYR A 115 2.97 16.43 6.69
CA TYR A 115 2.84 15.94 5.31
C TYR A 115 1.62 15.02 5.14
N ILE A 116 1.38 14.11 6.09
CA ILE A 116 0.27 13.12 6.01
C ILE A 116 -1.12 13.76 6.22
N LYS A 117 -1.19 14.93 6.89
CA LYS A 117 -2.46 15.64 7.13
C LYS A 117 -2.96 16.47 5.93
N GLN A 118 -2.15 16.61 4.87
CA GLN A 118 -2.54 17.26 3.62
C GLN A 118 -3.27 16.27 2.72
#